data_AF-A0A959NR54-F1
#
_entry.id   AF-A0A959NR54-F1
#
_cell.length_a   1.000
_cell.length_b   1.000
_cell.length_c   1.000
_cell.angle_alpha   90.00
_cell.angle_beta   90.00
_cell.angle_gamma   90.00
#
_symmetry.space_group_name_H-M   'P 1'
#
loop_
_entity.id
_entity.type
_entity.pdbx_description
1 polymer ?
#
loop_
_entity_poly.entity_id
_entity_poly.type
_entity_poly.pdbx_seq_one_letter_code
_entity_poly.pdbx_strand_id
1 'polypeptide(L)'
;MKSLGASNNPLFSEREQKSVALVVVTSDRGLCGGFNMNAIRETEELLQGELKNLMDQGKVDLYCVGKKGNDYFLRNDKYKVVGSYPGIFSNLEFEFAAALTNELTSRYLKEEIDKVVIVYNEFKSVIQQKVNAKQFLPIPSLANEDDENEKHIEYIYEPNQKEILDSLLPRHLKGQFWTVLLDSY
;
A
#
# COMPACT_ATOMS: atom_id res chain seq x y z
N MET A 1 -11.65 16.47 -22.23
CA MET A 1 -13.00 15.87 -22.23
C MET A 1 -13.01 14.80 -21.14
N LYS A 2 -14.05 14.73 -20.31
CA LYS A 2 -14.11 14.02 -19.02
C LYS A 2 -13.51 12.59 -19.02
N SER A 3 -12.47 12.38 -18.20
CA SER A 3 -11.94 11.08 -17.75
C SER A 3 -12.98 10.35 -16.87
N LEU A 4 -14.14 10.00 -17.44
CA LEU A 4 -15.31 9.61 -16.64
C LEU A 4 -15.36 8.13 -16.25
N GLY A 5 -14.39 7.31 -16.69
CA GLY A 5 -14.28 5.90 -16.33
C GLY A 5 -13.62 5.68 -14.96
N ALA A 6 -12.56 6.45 -14.65
CA ALA A 6 -11.88 6.41 -13.36
C ALA A 6 -12.53 7.35 -12.33
N SER A 7 -13.18 8.44 -12.77
CA SER A 7 -13.63 9.52 -11.89
C SER A 7 -14.75 9.17 -10.89
N ASN A 8 -15.47 8.05 -11.08
CA ASN A 8 -16.57 7.64 -10.20
C ASN A 8 -16.29 6.33 -9.44
N ASN A 9 -15.10 5.74 -9.57
CA ASN A 9 -14.77 4.57 -8.78
C ASN A 9 -14.21 5.02 -7.41
N PRO A 10 -14.77 4.54 -6.28
CA PRO A 10 -14.36 4.98 -4.94
C PRO A 10 -12.86 4.77 -4.67
N LEU A 11 -12.21 3.79 -5.30
CA LEU A 11 -10.79 3.50 -5.08
C LEU A 11 -9.85 4.59 -5.60
N PHE A 12 -10.30 5.49 -6.49
CA PHE A 12 -9.54 6.67 -6.93
C PHE A 12 -9.93 7.95 -6.16
N SER A 13 -10.95 7.90 -5.31
CA SER A 13 -11.54 9.09 -4.72
C SER A 13 -10.73 9.55 -3.51
N GLU A 14 -9.98 10.65 -3.66
CA GLU A 14 -9.34 11.28 -2.50
C GLU A 14 -10.38 11.88 -1.54
N ARG A 15 -10.13 11.71 -0.25
CA ARG A 15 -10.96 12.22 0.84
C ARG A 15 -10.09 12.72 1.99
N GLU A 16 -10.71 13.47 2.88
CA GLU A 16 -10.06 13.96 4.10
C GLU A 16 -9.50 12.77 4.91
N GLN A 17 -8.19 12.79 5.17
CA GLN A 17 -7.50 11.69 5.84
C GLN A 17 -7.77 11.73 7.34
N LYS A 18 -8.74 10.94 7.81
CA LYS A 18 -9.07 10.81 9.23
C LYS A 18 -8.48 9.54 9.83
N SER A 19 -8.21 8.54 9.00
CA SER A 19 -7.73 7.22 9.42
C SER A 19 -6.82 6.61 8.35
N VAL A 20 -5.74 5.94 8.78
CA VAL A 20 -4.72 5.41 7.88
C VAL A 20 -4.40 3.97 8.24
N ALA A 21 -4.37 3.08 7.25
CA ALA A 21 -3.68 1.80 7.37
C ALA A 21 -2.25 1.95 6.84
N LEU A 22 -1.27 1.66 7.71
CA LEU A 22 0.15 1.72 7.40
C LEU A 22 0.71 0.29 7.39
N VAL A 23 0.97 -0.23 6.20
CA VAL A 23 1.57 -1.55 6.01
C VAL A 23 3.08 -1.39 6.00
N VAL A 24 3.76 -2.10 6.90
CA VAL A 24 5.22 -2.06 7.01
C VAL A 24 5.77 -3.42 6.65
N VAL A 25 6.55 -3.46 5.57
CA VAL A 25 7.15 -4.69 5.04
C VAL A 25 8.62 -4.75 5.44
N THR A 26 8.96 -5.79 6.20
CA THR A 26 10.32 -6.05 6.71
C THR A 26 10.65 -7.52 6.53
N SER A 27 11.92 -7.91 6.59
CA SER A 27 12.28 -9.31 6.48
C SER A 27 12.06 -10.08 7.79
N ASP A 28 12.01 -11.41 7.69
CA ASP A 28 11.98 -12.28 8.86
C ASP A 28 13.38 -12.51 9.47
N ARG A 29 14.42 -12.39 8.63
CA ARG A 29 15.81 -12.69 8.99
C ARG A 29 16.52 -11.47 9.59
N GLY A 30 17.51 -11.75 10.43
CA GLY A 30 18.44 -10.72 10.92
C GLY A 30 19.64 -10.52 9.98
N LEU A 31 20.53 -9.59 10.35
CA LEU A 31 21.84 -9.37 9.72
C LEU A 31 21.84 -8.86 8.27
N CYS A 32 20.71 -8.38 7.76
CA CYS A 32 20.58 -7.76 6.43
C CYS A 32 20.97 -6.26 6.37
N GLY A 33 21.95 -5.85 7.18
CA GLY A 33 22.41 -4.45 7.23
C GLY A 33 21.27 -3.46 7.48
N GLY A 34 21.17 -2.44 6.61
CA GLY A 34 20.17 -1.37 6.72
C GLY A 34 18.76 -1.72 6.27
N PHE A 35 18.50 -2.87 5.64
CA PHE A 35 17.21 -3.19 5.01
C PHE A 35 16.00 -3.01 5.96
N ASN A 36 16.05 -3.66 7.13
CA ASN A 36 14.96 -3.57 8.10
C ASN A 36 14.94 -2.22 8.82
N MET A 37 16.12 -1.71 9.20
CA MET A 37 16.22 -0.45 9.93
C MET A 37 15.77 0.74 9.08
N ASN A 38 16.01 0.72 7.77
CA ASN A 38 15.57 1.79 6.88
C ASN A 38 14.05 1.80 6.76
N ALA A 39 13.39 0.63 6.59
CA ALA A 39 11.94 0.55 6.54
C ALA A 39 11.29 0.98 7.87
N ILE A 40 11.87 0.56 9.00
CA ILE A 40 11.42 0.99 10.33
C ILE A 40 11.61 2.50 10.51
N ARG A 41 12.76 3.05 10.11
CA ARG A 41 13.04 4.49 10.23
C ARG A 41 12.11 5.33 9.36
N GLU A 42 11.85 4.93 8.12
CA GLU A 42 10.88 5.61 7.25
C GLU A 42 9.48 5.59 7.87
N THR A 43 9.07 4.45 8.42
CA THR A 43 7.78 4.31 9.11
C THR A 43 7.71 5.24 10.33
N GLU A 44 8.76 5.30 11.15
CA GLU A 44 8.87 6.23 12.27
C GLU A 44 8.79 7.70 11.81
N GLU A 45 9.48 8.06 10.72
CA GLU A 45 9.46 9.41 10.16
C GLU A 45 8.04 9.82 9.72
N LEU A 46 7.28 8.91 9.09
CA LEU A 46 5.86 9.13 8.79
C LEU A 46 5.01 9.29 10.06
N LEU A 47 5.20 8.41 11.03
CA LEU A 47 4.43 8.37 12.28
C LEU A 47 4.71 9.58 13.19
N GLN A 48 5.94 10.08 13.23
CA GLN A 48 6.31 11.26 14.00
C GLN A 48 6.17 12.58 13.22
N GLY A 49 6.00 12.49 11.89
CA GLY A 49 5.77 13.60 10.98
C GLY A 49 4.31 13.72 10.54
N GLU A 50 4.04 13.41 9.26
CA GLU A 50 2.73 13.56 8.59
C GLU A 50 1.57 12.94 9.39
N LEU A 51 1.80 11.76 9.98
CA LEU A 51 0.75 10.98 10.63
C LEU A 51 0.66 11.18 12.14
N LYS A 52 1.50 12.05 12.74
CA LYS A 52 1.61 12.17 14.20
C LYS A 52 0.27 12.47 14.87
N ASN A 53 -0.47 13.44 14.35
CA ASN A 53 -1.76 13.83 14.92
C ASN A 53 -2.79 12.69 14.86
N LEU A 54 -2.76 11.86 13.80
CA LEU A 54 -3.65 10.71 13.66
C LEU A 54 -3.20 9.56 14.56
N MET A 55 -1.89 9.34 14.67
CA MET A 55 -1.30 8.34 15.56
C MET A 55 -1.65 8.63 17.03
N ASP A 56 -1.48 9.88 17.48
CA ASP A 56 -1.81 10.31 18.84
C ASP A 56 -3.32 10.13 19.17
N GLN A 57 -4.18 10.10 18.13
CA GLN A 57 -5.62 9.83 18.25
C GLN A 57 -5.98 8.35 18.10
N GLY A 58 -5.01 7.44 17.91
CA GLY A 58 -5.26 6.01 17.69
C GLY A 58 -5.89 5.68 16.32
N LYS A 59 -5.71 6.55 15.33
CA LYS A 59 -6.30 6.45 13.98
C LYS A 59 -5.32 5.96 12.92
N VAL A 60 -4.15 5.49 13.32
CA VAL A 60 -3.19 4.81 12.44
C VAL A 60 -3.13 3.34 12.81
N ASP A 61 -3.60 2.48 11.90
CA ASP A 61 -3.60 1.03 12.03
C ASP A 61 -2.35 0.46 11.36
N LEU A 62 -1.45 -0.15 12.13
CA LEU A 62 -0.26 -0.78 11.59
C LEU A 62 -0.51 -2.26 11.21
N TYR A 63 -0.02 -2.62 10.03
CA TYR A 63 0.08 -3.99 9.56
C TYR A 63 1.56 -4.34 9.39
N CYS A 64 2.10 -5.16 10.30
CA CYS A 64 3.49 -5.58 10.25
C CYS A 64 3.62 -6.88 9.47
N VAL A 65 4.13 -6.78 8.24
CA VAL A 65 4.44 -7.92 7.38
C VAL A 65 5.93 -8.26 7.54
N GLY A 66 6.20 -9.42 8.12
CA GLY A 66 7.54 -9.85 8.50
C GLY A 66 7.90 -9.59 9.96
N LYS A 67 8.85 -10.40 10.45
CA LYS A 67 9.17 -10.52 11.88
C LYS A 67 9.80 -9.25 12.45
N LYS A 68 10.65 -8.54 11.69
CA LYS A 68 11.49 -7.47 12.26
C LYS A 68 10.72 -6.20 12.57
N GLY A 69 9.83 -5.78 11.68
CA GLY A 69 8.87 -4.71 11.93
C GLY A 69 7.93 -5.10 13.06
N ASN A 70 7.40 -6.33 13.04
CA ASN A 70 6.52 -6.80 14.09
C ASN A 70 7.19 -6.76 15.48
N ASP A 71 8.41 -7.31 15.61
CA ASP A 71 9.17 -7.29 16.86
C ASP A 71 9.43 -5.85 17.35
N TYR A 72 9.56 -4.88 16.44
CA TYR A 72 9.85 -3.48 16.77
C TYR A 72 8.59 -2.73 17.24
N PHE A 73 7.53 -2.71 16.41
CA PHE A 73 6.33 -1.91 16.68
C PHE A 73 5.47 -2.53 17.78
N LEU A 74 5.37 -3.86 17.87
CA LEU A 74 4.54 -4.52 18.87
C LEU A 74 5.06 -4.36 20.31
N ARG A 75 6.35 -4.03 20.50
CA ARG A 75 6.94 -3.82 21.83
C ARG A 75 6.60 -2.46 22.44
N ASN A 76 5.97 -1.56 21.69
CA ASN A 76 5.71 -0.21 22.14
C ASN A 76 4.22 0.11 22.04
N ASP A 77 3.58 0.25 23.20
CA ASP A 77 2.12 0.44 23.32
C ASP A 77 1.59 1.71 22.64
N LYS A 78 2.48 2.64 22.24
CA LYS A 78 2.08 3.82 21.46
C LYS A 78 1.66 3.47 20.01
N TYR A 79 1.97 2.26 19.54
CA TYR A 79 1.62 1.80 18.20
C TYR A 79 0.42 0.86 18.21
N LYS A 80 -0.59 1.19 17.41
CA LYS A 80 -1.77 0.35 17.21
C LYS A 80 -1.52 -0.66 16.10
N VAL A 81 -0.89 -1.79 16.44
CA VAL A 81 -0.69 -2.91 15.52
C VAL A 81 -1.96 -3.75 15.44
N VAL A 82 -2.62 -3.77 14.26
CA VAL A 82 -3.87 -4.53 14.03
C VAL A 82 -3.65 -5.76 13.15
N GLY A 83 -2.54 -5.81 12.40
CA GLY A 83 -2.12 -6.96 11.60
C GLY A 83 -0.67 -7.35 11.92
N SER A 84 -0.42 -8.62 12.19
CA SER A 84 0.89 -9.15 12.58
C SER A 84 1.18 -10.45 11.83
N TYR A 85 2.21 -10.43 10.98
CA TYR A 85 2.55 -11.57 10.12
C TYR A 85 4.06 -11.90 10.18
N PRO A 86 4.59 -12.28 11.36
CA PRO A 86 5.98 -12.74 11.47
C PRO A 86 6.15 -14.10 10.79
N GLY A 87 7.28 -14.32 10.11
CA GLY A 87 7.60 -15.60 9.48
C GLY A 87 6.95 -15.80 8.09
N ILE A 88 6.16 -14.84 7.63
CA ILE A 88 5.37 -14.93 6.39
C ILE A 88 6.23 -15.18 5.15
N PHE A 89 7.48 -14.74 5.16
CA PHE A 89 8.38 -14.93 4.01
C PHE A 89 8.92 -16.35 3.93
N SER A 90 8.80 -17.17 4.97
CA SER A 90 9.26 -18.57 4.91
C SER A 90 8.44 -19.41 3.93
N ASN A 91 7.18 -19.03 3.71
CA ASN A 91 6.28 -19.63 2.71
C ASN A 91 5.34 -18.55 2.17
N LEU A 92 5.92 -17.58 1.46
CA LEU A 92 5.15 -16.48 0.89
C LEU A 92 4.33 -16.97 -0.31
N GLU A 93 3.01 -16.89 -0.19
CA GLU A 93 2.05 -17.30 -1.22
C GLU A 93 1.20 -16.11 -1.70
N PHE A 94 0.74 -16.16 -2.95
CA PHE A 94 -0.05 -15.07 -3.55
C PHE A 94 -1.37 -14.84 -2.80
N GLU A 95 -1.93 -15.91 -2.24
CA GLU A 95 -3.14 -15.94 -1.42
C GLU A 95 -3.06 -14.97 -0.24
N PHE A 96 -1.88 -14.84 0.38
CA PHE A 96 -1.67 -13.87 1.47
C PHE A 96 -1.79 -12.43 0.96
N ALA A 97 -1.09 -12.10 -0.13
CA ALA A 97 -1.19 -10.78 -0.75
C ALA A 97 -2.63 -10.48 -1.18
N ALA A 98 -3.33 -11.47 -1.74
CA ALA A 98 -4.71 -11.33 -2.16
C ALA A 98 -5.66 -11.10 -0.99
N ALA A 99 -5.50 -11.83 0.12
CA ALA A 99 -6.31 -11.68 1.32
C ALA A 99 -6.11 -10.31 1.97
N LEU A 100 -4.86 -9.88 2.18
CA LEU A 100 -4.56 -8.59 2.79
C LEU A 100 -5.00 -7.42 1.91
N THR A 101 -4.83 -7.54 0.59
CA THR A 101 -5.37 -6.55 -0.37
C THR A 101 -6.89 -6.44 -0.26
N ASN A 102 -7.61 -7.57 -0.25
CA ASN A 102 -9.07 -7.56 -0.13
C ASN A 102 -9.54 -6.93 1.19
N GLU A 103 -8.85 -7.22 2.30
CA GLU A 103 -9.14 -6.61 3.59
C GLU A 103 -8.99 -5.09 3.51
N LEU A 104 -7.82 -4.59 3.11
CA LEU A 104 -7.53 -3.16 3.01
C LEU A 104 -8.50 -2.44 2.06
N THR A 105 -8.78 -3.02 0.89
CA THR A 105 -9.76 -2.49 -0.06
C THR A 105 -11.17 -2.47 0.55
N SER A 106 -11.59 -3.51 1.25
CA SER A 106 -12.91 -3.58 1.89
C SER A 106 -13.07 -2.52 2.98
N ARG A 107 -12.07 -2.39 3.87
CA ARG A 107 -12.05 -1.37 4.92
C ARG A 107 -12.09 0.04 4.33
N TYR A 108 -11.36 0.27 3.25
CA TYR A 108 -11.39 1.53 2.53
C TYR A 108 -12.78 1.81 1.93
N LEU A 109 -13.38 0.85 1.22
CA LEU A 109 -14.71 1.02 0.62
C LEU A 109 -15.82 1.22 1.66
N LYS A 110 -15.63 0.72 2.88
CA LYS A 110 -16.52 0.94 4.04
C LYS A 110 -16.25 2.23 4.81
N GLU A 111 -15.27 3.02 4.38
CA GLU A 111 -14.87 4.27 5.06
C GLU A 111 -14.34 4.05 6.49
N GLU A 112 -13.85 2.84 6.79
CA GLU A 112 -13.17 2.54 8.07
C GLU A 112 -11.71 3.04 8.07
N ILE A 113 -11.13 3.16 6.87
CA ILE A 113 -9.83 3.76 6.61
C ILE A 113 -9.92 4.69 5.40
N ASP A 114 -9.20 5.82 5.45
CA ASP A 114 -9.24 6.84 4.41
C ASP A 114 -8.02 6.80 3.49
N LYS A 115 -6.93 6.14 3.92
CA LYS A 115 -5.68 6.01 3.17
C LYS A 115 -4.99 4.69 3.52
N VAL A 116 -4.35 4.07 2.54
CA VAL A 116 -3.45 2.93 2.72
C VAL A 116 -2.08 3.32 2.19
N VAL A 117 -1.06 3.25 3.05
CA VAL A 117 0.34 3.47 2.69
C VAL A 117 1.11 2.18 2.95
N ILE A 118 2.00 1.81 2.02
CA ILE A 118 2.88 0.66 2.17
C ILE A 118 4.32 1.16 2.21
N VAL A 119 5.01 0.90 3.32
CA VAL A 119 6.44 1.12 3.48
C VAL A 119 7.16 -0.19 3.21
N TYR A 120 8.00 -0.21 2.18
CA TYR A 120 8.71 -1.41 1.75
C TYR A 120 10.08 -1.07 1.16
N ASN A 121 10.94 -2.07 1.04
CA ASN A 121 12.19 -1.93 0.31
C ASN A 121 11.92 -2.26 -1.17
N GLU A 122 12.12 -1.27 -2.04
CA GLU A 122 12.05 -1.44 -3.49
C GLU A 122 13.39 -1.96 -4.00
N PHE A 123 13.35 -3.11 -4.70
CA PHE A 123 14.53 -3.69 -5.33
C PHE A 123 14.89 -2.91 -6.60
N LYS A 124 15.99 -2.14 -6.56
CA LYS A 124 16.55 -1.48 -7.76
C LYS A 124 17.69 -2.29 -8.35
N SER A 125 18.61 -2.78 -7.51
CA SER A 125 19.72 -3.65 -7.92
C SER A 125 20.29 -4.39 -6.70
N VAL A 126 21.24 -5.29 -6.93
CA VAL A 126 21.97 -6.01 -5.86
C VAL A 126 22.69 -5.06 -4.89
N ILE A 127 23.10 -3.88 -5.37
CA ILE A 127 23.88 -2.90 -4.59
C ILE A 127 22.96 -1.83 -3.98
N GLN A 128 21.90 -1.45 -4.69
CA GLN A 128 21.02 -0.35 -4.30
C GLN A 128 19.62 -0.85 -3.96
N GLN A 129 19.24 -0.66 -2.70
CA GLN A 129 17.88 -0.81 -2.21
C GLN A 129 17.38 0.56 -1.77
N LYS A 130 16.14 0.90 -2.12
CA LYS A 130 15.52 2.17 -1.74
C LYS A 130 14.28 1.87 -0.92
N VAL A 131 14.19 2.41 0.28
CA VAL A 131 12.93 2.38 1.04
C VAL A 131 11.96 3.36 0.41
N ASN A 132 10.72 2.90 0.22
CA ASN A 132 9.68 3.65 -0.43
C ASN A 132 8.41 3.60 0.42
N ALA A 133 7.81 4.77 0.65
CA ALA A 133 6.49 4.92 1.26
C ALA A 133 5.47 5.18 0.15
N LYS A 134 4.82 4.12 -0.32
CA LYS A 134 3.93 4.17 -1.48
C LYS A 134 2.47 4.26 -1.04
N GLN A 135 1.75 5.26 -1.53
CA GLN A 135 0.29 5.28 -1.42
C GLN A 135 -0.31 4.16 -2.28
N PHE A 136 -1.06 3.28 -1.64
CA PHE A 136 -1.74 2.15 -2.27
C PHE A 136 -3.22 2.45 -2.51
N LEU A 137 -3.89 3.07 -1.52
CA LEU A 137 -5.25 3.59 -1.65
C LEU A 137 -5.34 5.01 -1.04
N PRO A 138 -6.12 5.93 -1.62
CA PRO A 138 -6.70 5.83 -2.96
C PRO A 138 -5.62 5.63 -4.02
N ILE A 139 -5.97 4.97 -5.11
CA ILE A 139 -5.09 4.74 -6.26
C ILE A 139 -4.71 6.12 -6.81
N PRO A 140 -3.41 6.48 -6.81
CA PRO A 140 -2.98 7.76 -7.34
C PRO A 140 -3.42 7.90 -8.81
N SER A 141 -4.03 9.03 -9.15
CA SER A 141 -4.39 9.33 -10.54
C SER A 141 -3.11 9.53 -11.35
N LEU A 142 -2.99 8.91 -12.53
CA LEU A 142 -1.86 9.08 -13.47
C LEU A 142 -1.84 10.48 -14.14
N ALA A 143 -2.52 11.48 -13.56
CA ALA A 143 -2.82 12.75 -14.22
C ALA A 143 -1.63 13.73 -14.34
N ASN A 144 -0.39 13.23 -14.36
CA ASN A 144 0.83 14.04 -14.49
C ASN A 144 1.85 13.36 -15.42
N GLU A 145 1.49 13.09 -16.67
CA GLU A 145 2.46 13.10 -17.78
C GLU A 145 1.81 13.85 -18.94
N ASP A 146 2.46 14.95 -19.34
CA ASP A 146 2.08 15.80 -20.47
C ASP A 146 2.03 14.99 -21.76
N ASP A 147 0.83 14.62 -22.22
CA ASP A 147 0.62 14.13 -23.59
C ASP A 147 -0.49 14.92 -24.27
N GLU A 148 -0.17 16.15 -24.67
CA GLU A 148 -1.00 17.01 -25.53
C GLU A 148 -1.16 16.44 -26.97
N ASN A 149 -0.74 15.21 -27.27
CA ASN A 149 -0.75 14.62 -28.62
C ASN A 149 -1.33 13.21 -28.75
N GLU A 150 -2.12 12.71 -27.81
CA GLU A 150 -2.88 11.49 -28.07
C GLU A 150 -4.11 11.78 -28.95
N LYS A 151 -4.04 11.32 -30.21
CA LYS A 151 -5.22 11.17 -31.07
C LYS A 151 -6.22 10.30 -30.32
N HIS A 152 -7.31 10.91 -29.85
CA HIS A 152 -8.44 10.22 -29.25
C HIS A 152 -9.04 9.23 -30.27
N ILE A 153 -8.58 7.98 -30.23
CA ILE A 153 -9.26 6.86 -30.85
C ILE A 153 -10.40 6.51 -29.90
N GLU A 154 -11.64 6.65 -30.37
CA GLU A 154 -12.82 6.30 -29.61
C GLU A 154 -12.92 4.78 -29.55
N TYR A 155 -12.40 4.19 -28.47
CA TYR A 155 -12.48 2.75 -28.25
C TYR A 155 -13.91 2.38 -27.85
N ILE A 156 -14.56 1.55 -28.67
CA ILE A 156 -15.82 0.90 -28.29
C ILE A 156 -15.45 -0.26 -27.36
N TYR A 157 -15.78 -0.13 -26.09
CA TYR A 157 -15.58 -1.17 -25.08
C TYR A 157 -16.84 -2.03 -24.95
N GLU A 158 -16.71 -3.35 -25.11
CA GLU A 158 -17.75 -4.33 -24.74
C GLU A 158 -17.28 -5.09 -23.49
N PRO A 159 -18.04 -5.19 -22.38
CA PRO A 159 -19.43 -4.73 -22.17
C PRO A 159 -19.57 -3.23 -21.89
N ASN A 160 -18.85 -2.65 -20.93
CA ASN A 160 -18.64 -1.21 -20.78
C ASN A 160 -17.36 -0.93 -19.97
N GLN A 161 -16.83 0.29 -20.08
CA GLN A 161 -15.57 0.69 -19.44
C GLN A 161 -15.57 0.51 -17.91
N LYS A 162 -16.70 0.76 -17.25
CA LYS A 162 -16.83 0.62 -15.79
C LYS A 162 -16.71 -0.84 -15.37
N GLU A 163 -17.43 -1.73 -16.01
CA GLU A 163 -17.38 -3.17 -15.72
C GLU A 163 -15.99 -3.76 -15.97
N ILE A 164 -15.33 -3.33 -17.04
CA ILE A 164 -13.94 -3.70 -17.31
C ILE A 164 -13.05 -3.24 -16.16
N LEU A 165 -13.14 -1.95 -15.77
CA LEU A 165 -12.33 -1.38 -14.70
C LEU A 165 -12.59 -2.09 -13.36
N ASP A 166 -13.85 -2.32 -12.99
CA ASP A 166 -14.24 -3.00 -11.76
C ASP A 166 -13.73 -4.46 -11.71
N SER A 167 -13.59 -5.11 -12.88
CA SER A 167 -13.00 -6.46 -12.98
C SER A 167 -11.47 -6.48 -12.92
N LEU A 168 -10.82 -5.44 -13.45
CA LEU A 168 -9.36 -5.34 -13.58
C LEU A 168 -8.71 -4.79 -12.31
N LEU A 169 -9.33 -3.81 -11.65
CA LEU A 169 -8.78 -3.14 -10.47
C LEU A 169 -8.41 -4.12 -9.34
N PRO A 170 -9.29 -5.07 -8.93
CA PRO A 170 -8.91 -6.03 -7.91
C PRO A 170 -7.71 -6.88 -8.32
N ARG A 171 -7.59 -7.24 -9.60
CA ARG A 171 -6.44 -8.03 -10.10
C ARG A 171 -5.16 -7.20 -10.08
N HIS A 172 -5.25 -5.94 -10.53
CA HIS A 172 -4.14 -5.01 -10.53
C HIS A 172 -3.62 -4.74 -9.11
N LEU A 173 -4.50 -4.45 -8.16
CA LEU A 173 -4.12 -4.21 -6.76
C LEU A 173 -3.45 -5.43 -6.13
N LYS A 174 -4.00 -6.63 -6.34
CA LYS A 174 -3.41 -7.88 -5.83
C LYS A 174 -2.03 -8.13 -6.43
N GLY A 175 -1.88 -7.93 -7.74
CA GLY A 175 -0.60 -8.06 -8.44
C GLY A 175 0.42 -7.03 -7.94
N GLN A 176 0.01 -5.79 -7.75
CA GLN A 176 0.88 -4.73 -7.23
C GLN A 176 1.34 -5.02 -5.79
N PHE A 177 0.43 -5.46 -4.92
CA PHE A 177 0.78 -5.83 -3.55
C PHE A 177 1.71 -7.04 -3.53
N TRP A 178 1.48 -8.03 -4.41
CA TRP A 178 2.38 -9.17 -4.59
C TRP A 178 3.79 -8.74 -4.99
N THR A 179 3.94 -7.82 -5.95
CA THR A 179 5.25 -7.25 -6.32
C THR A 179 5.92 -6.57 -5.12
N VAL A 180 5.17 -5.79 -4.33
CA VAL A 180 5.70 -5.14 -3.13
C VAL A 180 6.27 -6.15 -2.12
N LEU A 181 5.58 -7.27 -1.92
CA LEU A 181 6.09 -8.33 -1.04
C LEU A 181 7.33 -9.02 -1.62
N LEU A 182 7.38 -9.26 -2.92
CA LEU A 182 8.54 -9.87 -3.58
C LEU A 182 9.77 -8.97 -3.61
N ASP A 183 9.61 -7.65 -3.78
CA ASP A 183 10.72 -6.70 -3.72
C ASP A 183 11.39 -6.66 -2.33
N SER A 184 10.62 -7.02 -1.30
CA SER A 184 11.06 -7.07 0.09
C SER A 184 11.33 -8.49 0.63
N TYR A 185 11.36 -9.49 -0.25
CA TYR A 185 11.65 -10.90 0.06
C TYR A 185 13.15 -11.17 0.25
#